data_AF-A0AA39GJY1-F1
#
_entry.id   AF-A0AA39GJY1-F1
#
_cell.length_a   1.000
_cell.length_b   1.000
_cell.length_c   1.000
_cell.angle_alpha   90.00
_cell.angle_beta   90.00
_cell.angle_gamma   90.00
#
_symmetry.space_group_name_H-M   'P 1'
#
loop_
_entity.id
_entity.type
_entity.pdbx_description
1 polymer ?
#
loop_
_entity_poly.entity_id
_entity_poly.type
_entity_poly.pdbx_seq_one_letter_code
_entity_poly.pdbx_strand_id
1 'polypeptide(L)'
;MSLPPNYYPLVLERLRFDNAALLASAACSFSVGYTQYAYAIMLPTKGGKSAMPFWMHSFYLAHDTVFSYLMGAAAPEYNNHWFLRSTSIALGIWTLLEVWCIFRAVTKDRSAVFSDLLGPNPRLAPVLRYVTAQQVAWYAIVILGIRLLGEGCFLQWFCLTNVAMAVAPLHEYMRRGSLEGLSVRLCAVNVVGTMITFSPFGMWVIALPEIFHCKEYYMAGAALTCYCAWSLYVVAHTMPSPTGFGDDGRRLEAADDLILYDRETDPLLFYEACLQPWERTAIMNREREREYMGISAQYESNHCNWVYECNVSVGMTTRRWILHWEPCSDKFVSDIAPNFTGYGTSDPYKSHGGYDPIAAAEAELVHMTGERNNPPSQDRTLHGGHDNWSPSPTERSLAALIARD
;
A
#
# COMPACT_ATOMS: atom_id res chain seq x y z
N MET A 1 13.97 -24.83 -40.72
CA MET A 1 14.04 -23.99 -39.51
C MET A 1 14.97 -24.72 -38.56
N SER A 2 16.13 -24.15 -38.21
CA SER A 2 17.03 -24.75 -37.22
C SER A 2 16.29 -24.85 -35.88
N LEU A 3 16.50 -25.93 -35.14
CA LEU A 3 15.95 -26.04 -33.78
C LEU A 3 16.46 -24.86 -32.95
N PRO A 4 15.64 -24.32 -32.02
CA PRO A 4 16.09 -23.31 -31.07
C PRO A 4 17.34 -23.79 -30.31
N PRO A 5 18.25 -22.90 -29.93
CA PRO A 5 19.44 -23.27 -29.16
C PRO A 5 19.05 -23.85 -27.79
N ASN A 6 19.82 -24.82 -27.31
CA ASN A 6 19.78 -25.31 -25.93
C ASN A 6 20.88 -24.61 -25.12
N TYR A 7 20.49 -23.77 -24.17
CA TYR A 7 21.40 -22.97 -23.35
C TYR A 7 21.93 -23.70 -22.11
N TYR A 8 21.36 -24.85 -21.72
CA TYR A 8 21.78 -25.55 -20.50
C TYR A 8 23.28 -25.87 -20.48
N PRO A 9 23.89 -26.48 -21.52
CA PRO A 9 25.32 -26.79 -21.48
C PRO A 9 26.19 -25.56 -21.22
N LEU A 10 25.90 -24.47 -21.94
CA LEU A 10 26.66 -23.22 -21.88
C LEU A 10 26.56 -22.54 -20.51
N VAL A 11 25.34 -22.51 -19.96
CA VAL A 11 25.07 -21.96 -18.64
C VAL A 11 25.81 -22.75 -17.56
N LEU A 12 25.73 -24.09 -17.59
CA LEU A 12 26.28 -24.94 -16.55
C LEU A 12 27.81 -25.01 -16.60
N GLU A 13 28.39 -24.90 -17.80
CA GLU A 13 29.83 -24.73 -17.96
C GLU A 13 30.36 -23.48 -17.24
N ARG A 14 29.56 -22.41 -17.19
CA ARG A 14 29.96 -21.12 -16.60
C ARG A 14 29.60 -20.98 -15.13
N LEU A 15 28.49 -21.59 -14.69
CA LEU A 15 28.02 -21.59 -13.30
C LEU A 15 28.71 -22.66 -12.45
N ARG A 16 30.03 -22.55 -12.39
CA ARG A 16 30.88 -23.42 -11.57
C ARG A 16 31.29 -22.73 -10.28
N PHE A 17 31.66 -23.53 -9.28
CA PHE A 17 32.08 -23.01 -7.97
C PHE A 17 33.40 -22.22 -8.00
N ASP A 18 34.21 -22.41 -9.03
CA ASP A 18 35.46 -21.67 -9.28
C ASP A 18 35.23 -20.29 -9.91
N ASN A 19 34.02 -19.99 -10.41
CA ASN A 19 33.67 -18.70 -10.99
C ASN A 19 33.16 -17.72 -9.92
N ALA A 20 34.08 -17.25 -9.07
CA ALA A 20 33.76 -16.36 -7.94
C ALA A 20 33.00 -15.08 -8.35
N ALA A 21 33.35 -14.49 -9.50
CA ALA A 21 32.70 -13.28 -10.00
C ALA A 21 31.22 -13.52 -10.32
N LEU A 22 30.91 -14.63 -11.02
CA LEU A 22 29.53 -15.00 -11.33
C LEU A 22 28.73 -15.34 -10.08
N LEU A 23 29.32 -16.07 -9.13
CA LEU A 23 28.65 -16.42 -7.87
C LEU A 23 28.34 -15.18 -7.02
N ALA A 24 29.28 -14.24 -6.93
CA ALA A 24 29.07 -12.98 -6.23
C ALA A 24 27.95 -12.16 -6.88
N SER A 25 27.97 -12.02 -8.21
CA SER A 25 26.95 -11.30 -8.96
C SER A 25 25.58 -11.96 -8.85
N ALA A 26 25.52 -13.30 -8.89
CA ALA A 26 24.30 -14.06 -8.69
C ALA A 26 23.76 -13.86 -7.26
N ALA A 27 24.62 -13.96 -6.24
CA ALA A 27 24.23 -13.71 -4.85
C ALA A 27 23.62 -12.32 -4.67
N CYS A 28 24.26 -11.26 -5.21
CA CYS A 28 23.70 -9.91 -5.19
C CYS A 28 22.33 -9.83 -5.88
N SER A 29 22.20 -10.43 -7.06
CA SER A 29 20.96 -10.43 -7.84
C SER A 29 19.82 -11.12 -7.09
N PHE A 30 20.08 -12.30 -6.51
CA PHE A 30 19.10 -13.02 -5.70
C PHE A 30 18.75 -12.27 -4.41
N SER A 31 19.72 -11.67 -3.72
CA SER A 31 19.45 -10.86 -2.52
C SER A 31 18.52 -9.68 -2.81
N VAL A 32 18.69 -9.02 -3.95
CA VAL A 32 17.75 -7.96 -4.38
C VAL A 32 16.37 -8.53 -4.65
N GLY A 33 16.28 -9.62 -5.41
CA GLY A 33 15.00 -10.29 -5.69
C GLY A 33 14.25 -10.70 -4.42
N TYR A 34 14.92 -11.32 -3.46
CA TYR A 34 14.35 -11.64 -2.16
C TYR A 34 13.90 -10.41 -1.38
N THR A 35 14.67 -9.31 -1.45
CA THR A 35 14.30 -8.06 -0.78
C THR A 35 13.04 -7.46 -1.38
N GLN A 36 12.92 -7.45 -2.72
CA GLN A 36 11.70 -7.02 -3.42
C GLN A 36 10.51 -7.87 -2.98
N TYR A 37 10.70 -9.18 -2.88
CA TYR A 37 9.67 -10.11 -2.48
C TYR A 37 9.25 -9.95 -1.01
N ALA A 38 10.21 -9.68 -0.12
CA ALA A 38 9.90 -9.34 1.27
C ALA A 38 8.97 -8.13 1.35
N TYR A 39 9.20 -7.09 0.54
CA TYR A 39 8.29 -5.95 0.46
C TYR A 39 6.92 -6.32 -0.13
N ALA A 40 6.88 -7.18 -1.16
CA ALA A 40 5.63 -7.67 -1.73
C ALA A 40 4.72 -8.39 -0.72
N ILE A 41 5.30 -9.02 0.32
CA ILE A 41 4.55 -9.67 1.39
C ILE A 41 4.27 -8.70 2.54
N MET A 42 5.28 -7.94 2.97
CA MET A 42 5.20 -7.07 4.14
C MET A 42 4.23 -5.91 3.95
N LEU A 43 4.22 -5.28 2.78
CA LEU A 43 3.39 -4.11 2.50
C LEU A 43 1.89 -4.43 2.56
N PRO A 44 1.38 -5.46 1.87
CA PRO A 44 -0.01 -5.86 2.05
C PRO A 44 -0.28 -6.31 3.49
N THR A 45 0.62 -7.05 4.14
CA THR A 45 0.39 -7.51 5.53
C THR A 45 0.25 -6.37 6.53
N LYS A 46 0.97 -5.26 6.36
CA LYS A 46 0.90 -4.11 7.27
C LYS A 46 -0.11 -3.05 6.84
N GLY A 47 -0.23 -2.80 5.54
CA GLY A 47 -0.97 -1.67 4.97
C GLY A 47 -2.18 -2.06 4.13
N GLY A 48 -2.55 -3.35 4.08
CA GLY A 48 -3.75 -3.84 3.38
C GLY A 48 -3.70 -3.81 1.86
N LYS A 49 -2.65 -3.24 1.23
CA LYS A 49 -2.53 -3.14 -0.23
C LYS A 49 -1.18 -3.66 -0.74
N SER A 50 -1.21 -4.44 -1.81
CA SER A 50 0.00 -4.97 -2.47
C SER A 50 0.69 -3.90 -3.31
N ALA A 51 2.03 -3.88 -3.29
CA ALA A 51 2.84 -3.01 -4.13
C ALA A 51 2.81 -3.40 -5.61
N MET A 52 2.47 -4.66 -5.89
CA MET A 52 2.55 -5.26 -7.23
C MET A 52 1.15 -5.49 -7.77
N PRO A 53 0.93 -5.25 -9.08
CA PRO A 53 -0.36 -5.52 -9.70
C PRO A 53 -0.63 -7.03 -9.74
N PHE A 54 -1.91 -7.40 -9.72
CA PHE A 54 -2.32 -8.81 -9.69
C PHE A 54 -1.78 -9.62 -10.87
N TRP A 55 -1.76 -9.03 -12.08
CA TRP A 55 -1.28 -9.73 -13.27
C TRP A 55 0.17 -10.18 -13.15
N MET A 56 0.98 -9.46 -12.39
CA MET A 56 2.39 -9.74 -12.19
C MET A 56 2.59 -10.97 -11.31
N HIS A 57 1.80 -11.10 -10.24
CA HIS A 57 1.79 -12.32 -9.43
C HIS A 57 1.34 -13.55 -10.24
N SER A 58 0.33 -13.39 -11.09
CA SER A 58 -0.14 -14.47 -11.98
C SER A 58 0.89 -14.85 -13.05
N PHE A 59 1.60 -13.86 -13.60
CA PHE A 59 2.72 -14.07 -14.51
C PHE A 59 3.89 -14.79 -13.81
N TYR A 60 4.29 -14.35 -12.62
CA TYR A 60 5.37 -14.96 -11.85
C TYR A 60 5.03 -16.38 -11.41
N LEU A 61 3.77 -16.64 -11.03
CA LEU A 61 3.32 -18.00 -10.76
C LEU A 61 3.53 -18.91 -11.97
N ALA A 62 3.12 -18.49 -13.18
CA ALA A 62 3.33 -19.27 -14.39
C ALA A 62 4.82 -19.46 -14.72
N HIS A 63 5.59 -18.39 -14.62
CA HIS A 63 7.03 -18.39 -14.88
C HIS A 63 7.78 -19.33 -13.91
N ASP A 64 7.63 -19.10 -12.60
CA ASP A 64 8.40 -19.79 -11.56
C ASP A 64 8.04 -21.27 -11.50
N THR A 65 6.76 -21.62 -11.64
CA THR A 65 6.35 -23.04 -11.66
C THR A 65 6.92 -23.78 -12.86
N VAL A 66 6.85 -23.19 -14.06
CA VAL A 66 7.35 -23.82 -15.28
C VAL A 66 8.87 -23.98 -15.20
N PHE A 67 9.61 -22.95 -14.81
CA PHE A 67 11.06 -23.07 -14.69
C PHE A 67 11.50 -23.95 -13.52
N SER A 68 10.77 -23.96 -12.40
CA SER A 68 11.01 -24.90 -11.30
C SER A 68 10.92 -26.34 -11.80
N TYR A 69 9.87 -26.66 -12.56
CA TYR A 69 9.70 -27.98 -13.17
C TYR A 69 10.78 -28.29 -14.19
N LEU A 70 11.03 -27.41 -15.16
CA LEU A 70 12.00 -27.65 -16.24
C LEU A 70 13.43 -27.83 -15.71
N MET A 71 13.86 -27.02 -14.74
CA MET A 71 15.17 -27.18 -14.12
C MET A 71 15.27 -28.45 -13.28
N GLY A 72 14.20 -28.82 -12.56
CA GLY A 72 14.13 -30.07 -11.81
C GLY A 72 14.19 -31.29 -12.71
N ALA A 73 13.51 -31.24 -13.85
CA ALA A 73 13.51 -32.29 -14.87
C ALA A 73 14.85 -32.39 -15.61
N ALA A 74 15.51 -31.26 -15.89
CA ALA A 74 16.82 -31.23 -16.53
C ALA A 74 17.95 -31.67 -15.59
N ALA A 75 17.83 -31.46 -14.27
CA ALA A 75 18.93 -31.71 -13.33
C ALA A 75 19.54 -33.13 -13.44
N PRO A 76 18.78 -34.24 -13.52
CA PRO A 76 19.33 -35.58 -13.73
C PRO A 76 20.15 -35.75 -15.01
N GLU A 77 19.77 -35.06 -16.10
CA GLU A 77 20.48 -35.13 -17.39
C GLU A 77 21.87 -34.48 -17.32
N TYR A 78 22.04 -33.50 -16.43
CA TYR A 78 23.30 -32.79 -16.20
C TYR A 78 23.97 -33.19 -14.88
N ASN A 79 23.97 -34.49 -14.55
CA ASN A 79 24.63 -35.04 -13.36
C ASN A 79 24.18 -34.39 -12.03
N ASN A 80 22.90 -34.01 -11.93
CA ASN A 80 22.35 -33.27 -10.79
C ASN A 80 23.11 -31.96 -10.50
N HIS A 81 23.49 -31.21 -11.54
CA HIS A 81 24.21 -29.95 -11.40
C HIS A 81 23.55 -29.04 -10.34
N TRP A 82 24.35 -28.60 -9.36
CA TRP A 82 23.87 -27.89 -8.17
C TRP A 82 23.00 -26.70 -8.52
N PHE A 83 23.38 -25.93 -9.55
CA PHE A 83 22.64 -24.74 -9.97
C PHE A 83 21.22 -25.06 -10.41
N LEU A 84 21.01 -26.12 -11.21
CA LEU A 84 19.66 -26.50 -11.66
C LEU A 84 18.79 -26.93 -10.49
N ARG A 85 19.35 -27.75 -9.59
CA ARG A 85 18.61 -28.27 -8.44
C ARG A 85 18.28 -27.16 -7.43
N SER A 86 19.25 -26.31 -7.10
CA SER A 86 19.06 -25.19 -6.19
C SER A 86 18.08 -24.17 -6.77
N THR A 87 18.18 -23.85 -8.07
CA THR A 87 17.26 -22.90 -8.71
C THR A 87 15.85 -23.48 -8.84
N SER A 88 15.71 -24.78 -9.13
CA SER A 88 14.42 -25.47 -9.12
C SER A 88 13.72 -25.38 -7.76
N ILE A 89 14.46 -25.65 -6.67
CA ILE A 89 13.94 -25.53 -5.30
C ILE A 89 13.59 -24.08 -4.97
N ALA A 90 14.48 -23.14 -5.29
CA ALA A 90 14.25 -21.71 -5.09
C ALA A 90 12.96 -21.26 -5.79
N LEU A 91 12.81 -21.50 -7.09
CA LEU A 91 11.60 -21.17 -7.83
C LEU A 91 10.34 -21.87 -7.30
N GLY A 92 10.49 -23.08 -6.75
CA GLY A 92 9.41 -23.78 -6.04
C GLY A 92 8.96 -23.03 -4.78
N ILE A 93 9.89 -22.41 -4.04
CA ILE A 93 9.56 -21.54 -2.90
C ILE A 93 8.85 -20.27 -3.39
N TRP A 94 9.36 -19.59 -4.43
CA TRP A 94 8.71 -18.40 -4.99
C TRP A 94 7.29 -18.69 -5.47
N THR A 95 7.10 -19.83 -6.13
CA THR A 95 5.76 -20.33 -6.53
C THR A 95 4.79 -20.34 -5.35
N LEU A 96 5.20 -20.84 -4.18
CA LEU A 96 4.34 -20.87 -2.99
C LEU A 96 4.01 -19.46 -2.49
N LEU A 97 4.97 -18.54 -2.58
CA LEU A 97 4.75 -17.15 -2.22
C LEU A 97 3.80 -16.45 -3.21
N GLU A 98 3.86 -16.78 -4.50
CA GLU A 98 2.92 -16.27 -5.50
C GLU A 98 1.50 -16.79 -5.26
N VAL A 99 1.36 -18.08 -4.93
CA VAL A 99 0.08 -18.65 -4.54
C VAL A 99 -0.48 -17.93 -3.32
N TRP A 100 0.35 -17.60 -2.32
CA TRP A 100 -0.08 -16.82 -1.16
C TRP A 100 -0.54 -15.41 -1.55
N CYS A 101 0.21 -14.70 -2.41
CA CYS A 101 -0.16 -13.38 -2.89
C CYS A 101 -1.50 -13.39 -3.65
N ILE A 102 -1.68 -14.37 -4.55
CA ILE A 102 -2.92 -14.54 -5.32
C ILE A 102 -4.09 -14.90 -4.40
N PHE A 103 -3.89 -15.83 -3.46
CA PHE A 103 -4.91 -16.21 -2.49
C PHE A 103 -5.40 -14.99 -1.70
N ARG A 104 -4.47 -14.17 -1.22
CA ARG A 104 -4.78 -12.95 -0.49
C ARG A 104 -5.51 -11.93 -1.39
N ALA A 105 -5.05 -11.71 -2.62
CA ALA A 105 -5.69 -10.81 -3.56
C ALA A 105 -7.15 -11.22 -3.86
N VAL A 106 -7.44 -12.52 -3.94
CA VAL A 106 -8.78 -13.05 -4.21
C VAL A 106 -9.68 -13.04 -2.97
N THR A 107 -9.13 -13.20 -1.78
CA THR A 107 -9.93 -13.38 -0.55
C THR A 107 -10.06 -12.12 0.30
N LYS A 108 -8.98 -11.33 0.42
CA LYS A 108 -8.90 -10.15 1.28
C LYS A 108 -8.95 -8.86 0.47
N ASP A 109 -8.16 -8.79 -0.58
CA ASP A 109 -7.95 -7.52 -1.31
C ASP A 109 -8.82 -7.46 -2.60
N ARG A 110 -9.87 -8.27 -2.65
CA ARG A 110 -10.67 -8.54 -3.86
C ARG A 110 -11.28 -7.28 -4.46
N SER A 111 -11.89 -6.44 -3.63
CA SER A 111 -12.46 -5.17 -4.10
C SER A 111 -11.38 -4.23 -4.61
N ALA A 112 -10.26 -4.10 -3.90
CA ALA A 112 -9.16 -3.20 -4.31
C ALA A 112 -8.47 -3.63 -5.63
N VAL A 113 -8.42 -4.94 -5.88
CA VAL A 113 -7.72 -5.50 -7.04
C VAL A 113 -8.63 -5.58 -8.28
N PHE A 114 -9.89 -5.96 -8.11
CA PHE A 114 -10.76 -6.32 -9.23
C PHE A 114 -11.93 -5.36 -9.48
N SER A 115 -12.09 -4.30 -8.67
CA SER A 115 -13.18 -3.31 -8.84
C SER A 115 -13.27 -2.74 -10.24
N ASP A 116 -12.12 -2.37 -10.80
CA ASP A 116 -12.03 -1.67 -12.10
C ASP A 116 -12.40 -2.59 -13.27
N LEU A 117 -12.28 -3.90 -13.08
CA LEU A 117 -12.51 -4.91 -14.12
C LEU A 117 -13.88 -5.57 -14.02
N LEU A 118 -14.37 -5.79 -12.78
CA LEU A 118 -15.55 -6.61 -12.51
C LEU A 118 -16.67 -5.83 -11.80
N GLY A 119 -16.51 -4.52 -11.64
CA GLY A 119 -17.44 -3.65 -10.94
C GLY A 119 -17.20 -3.59 -9.44
N PRO A 120 -17.91 -2.70 -8.72
CA PRO A 120 -17.76 -2.53 -7.28
C PRO A 120 -18.11 -3.83 -6.54
N ASN A 121 -17.37 -4.12 -5.48
CA ASN A 121 -17.56 -5.30 -4.62
C ASN A 121 -17.73 -6.62 -5.40
N PRO A 122 -16.72 -7.01 -6.22
CA PRO A 122 -16.87 -8.14 -7.12
C PRO A 122 -17.06 -9.44 -6.33
N ARG A 123 -18.02 -10.25 -6.77
CA ARG A 123 -18.30 -11.57 -6.17
C ARG A 123 -17.14 -12.53 -6.44
N LEU A 124 -16.98 -13.54 -5.56
CA LEU A 124 -15.88 -14.51 -5.67
C LEU A 124 -15.90 -15.30 -6.99
N ALA A 125 -17.07 -15.75 -7.46
CA ALA A 125 -17.15 -16.59 -8.66
C ALA A 125 -16.69 -15.90 -9.97
N PRO A 126 -17.10 -14.64 -10.27
CA PRO A 126 -16.50 -13.86 -11.37
C PRO A 126 -14.98 -13.70 -11.24
N VAL A 127 -14.49 -13.38 -10.03
CA VAL A 127 -13.05 -13.23 -9.78
C VAL A 127 -12.30 -14.52 -10.05
N LEU A 128 -12.77 -15.66 -9.54
CA LEU A 128 -12.14 -16.96 -9.80
C LEU A 128 -12.09 -17.28 -11.30
N ARG A 129 -13.17 -17.02 -12.05
CA ARG A 129 -13.18 -17.22 -13.52
C ARG A 129 -12.14 -16.35 -14.21
N TYR A 130 -12.03 -15.07 -13.84
CA TYR A 130 -11.04 -14.15 -14.38
C TYR A 130 -9.61 -14.62 -14.06
N VAL A 131 -9.33 -14.93 -12.79
CA VAL A 131 -8.02 -15.40 -12.33
C VAL A 131 -7.61 -16.69 -13.03
N THR A 132 -8.51 -17.67 -13.16
CA THR A 132 -8.23 -18.92 -13.87
C THR A 132 -7.94 -18.67 -15.35
N ALA A 133 -8.76 -17.86 -16.03
CA ALA A 133 -8.55 -17.55 -17.44
C ALA A 133 -7.20 -16.83 -17.66
N GLN A 134 -6.89 -15.85 -16.81
CA GLN A 134 -5.62 -15.13 -16.84
C GLN A 134 -4.43 -16.07 -16.58
N GLN A 135 -4.55 -16.99 -15.62
CA GLN A 135 -3.49 -17.94 -15.31
C GLN A 135 -3.21 -18.88 -16.49
N VAL A 136 -4.25 -19.40 -17.14
CA VAL A 136 -4.11 -20.23 -18.36
C VAL A 136 -3.40 -19.45 -19.47
N ALA A 137 -3.77 -18.18 -19.67
CA ALA A 137 -3.12 -17.33 -20.66
C ALA A 137 -1.62 -17.12 -20.34
N TRP A 138 -1.27 -16.87 -19.09
CA TRP A 138 0.14 -16.71 -18.70
C TRP A 138 0.96 -17.99 -18.87
N TYR A 139 0.42 -19.16 -18.51
CA TYR A 139 1.08 -20.43 -18.79
C TYR A 139 1.29 -20.65 -20.29
N ALA A 140 0.30 -20.32 -21.12
CA ALA A 140 0.44 -20.40 -22.57
C ALA A 140 1.55 -19.48 -23.08
N ILE A 141 1.62 -18.23 -22.60
CA ILE A 141 2.66 -17.26 -22.97
C ILE A 141 4.05 -17.74 -22.55
N VAL A 142 4.21 -18.21 -21.32
CA VAL A 142 5.49 -18.70 -20.79
C VAL A 142 5.96 -19.93 -21.58
N ILE A 143 5.10 -20.92 -21.74
CA ILE A 143 5.44 -22.14 -22.49
C ILE A 143 5.79 -21.82 -23.95
N LEU A 144 4.97 -20.99 -24.61
CA LEU A 144 5.22 -20.58 -25.98
C LEU A 144 6.54 -19.80 -26.10
N GLY A 145 6.80 -18.85 -25.21
CA GLY A 145 8.03 -18.08 -25.24
C GLY A 145 9.27 -18.93 -24.95
N ILE A 146 9.19 -19.94 -24.07
CA ILE A 146 10.28 -20.93 -23.89
C ILE A 146 10.51 -21.71 -25.18
N ARG A 147 9.45 -22.17 -25.87
CA ARG A 147 9.56 -22.87 -27.15
C ARG A 147 10.17 -22.02 -28.25
N LEU A 148 9.91 -20.71 -28.25
CA LEU A 148 10.44 -19.77 -29.23
C LEU A 148 11.88 -19.37 -28.94
N LEU A 149 12.24 -19.16 -27.67
CA LEU A 149 13.58 -18.72 -27.26
C LEU A 149 14.60 -19.87 -27.19
N GLY A 150 14.13 -21.08 -26.88
CA GLY A 150 14.95 -22.28 -26.75
C GLY A 150 15.06 -22.80 -25.32
N GLU A 151 15.50 -24.05 -25.18
CA GLU A 151 15.62 -24.71 -23.89
C GLU A 151 16.73 -24.06 -23.05
N GLY A 152 16.51 -23.92 -21.75
CA GLY A 152 17.48 -23.26 -20.86
C GLY A 152 17.51 -21.73 -20.97
N CYS A 153 16.54 -21.09 -21.64
CA CYS A 153 16.43 -19.62 -21.75
C CYS A 153 16.05 -18.88 -20.45
N PHE A 154 16.26 -19.49 -19.28
CA PHE A 154 15.79 -18.97 -18.00
C PHE A 154 16.47 -17.64 -17.62
N LEU A 155 17.73 -17.40 -18.02
CA LEU A 155 18.39 -16.12 -17.74
C LEU A 155 17.71 -14.96 -18.47
N GLN A 156 17.27 -15.19 -19.70
CA GLN A 156 16.50 -14.22 -20.49
C GLN A 156 15.15 -13.92 -19.82
N TRP A 157 14.47 -14.96 -19.33
CA TRP A 157 13.22 -14.79 -18.59
C TRP A 157 13.41 -14.12 -17.23
N PHE A 158 14.47 -14.43 -16.49
CA PHE A 158 14.80 -13.75 -15.23
C PHE A 158 15.15 -12.27 -15.47
N CYS A 159 15.78 -11.96 -16.60
CA CYS A 159 15.96 -10.56 -17.00
C CYS A 159 14.59 -9.90 -17.25
N LEU A 160 13.66 -10.59 -17.92
CA LEU A 160 12.32 -10.07 -18.20
C LEU A 160 11.50 -9.86 -16.92
N THR A 161 11.58 -10.75 -15.93
CA THR A 161 10.92 -10.54 -14.63
C THR A 161 11.53 -9.32 -13.91
N ASN A 162 12.83 -9.09 -14.00
CA ASN A 162 13.44 -7.86 -13.46
C ASN A 162 12.95 -6.59 -14.19
N VAL A 163 12.71 -6.66 -15.50
CA VAL A 163 12.05 -5.55 -16.24
C VAL A 163 10.63 -5.34 -15.75
N ALA A 164 9.86 -6.41 -15.53
CA ALA A 164 8.51 -6.30 -14.96
C ALA A 164 8.53 -5.69 -13.55
N MET A 165 9.45 -6.11 -12.68
CA MET A 165 9.68 -5.50 -11.35
C MET A 165 10.00 -4.00 -11.43
N ALA A 166 10.79 -3.58 -12.42
CA ALA A 166 11.19 -2.19 -12.59
C ALA A 166 10.00 -1.29 -12.97
N VAL A 167 9.06 -1.83 -13.76
CA VAL A 167 7.99 -1.04 -14.42
C VAL A 167 6.64 -1.15 -13.70
N ALA A 168 6.23 -2.37 -13.36
CA ALA A 168 4.86 -2.67 -12.95
C ALA A 168 4.41 -2.04 -11.62
N PRO A 169 5.25 -1.99 -10.55
CA PRO A 169 4.84 -1.38 -9.29
C PRO A 169 4.48 0.10 -9.42
N LEU A 170 5.22 0.86 -10.26
CA LEU A 170 4.93 2.27 -10.48
C LEU A 170 3.60 2.46 -11.22
N HIS A 171 3.32 1.65 -12.25
CA HIS A 171 2.05 1.74 -12.96
C HIS A 171 0.87 1.42 -12.06
N GLU A 172 1.00 0.40 -11.21
CA GLU A 172 -0.05 0.06 -10.25
C GLU A 172 -0.30 1.19 -9.24
N TYR A 173 0.77 1.85 -8.80
CA TYR A 173 0.68 3.06 -7.98
C TYR A 173 -0.08 4.19 -8.71
N MET A 174 0.34 4.54 -9.92
CA MET A 174 -0.27 5.61 -10.70
C MET A 174 -1.74 5.32 -11.00
N ARG A 175 -2.09 4.06 -11.27
CA ARG A 175 -3.47 3.62 -11.49
C ARG A 175 -4.36 3.87 -10.28
N ARG A 176 -3.85 3.60 -9.06
CA ARG A 176 -4.61 3.73 -7.83
C ARG A 176 -4.75 5.19 -7.37
N GLY A 177 -3.91 6.10 -7.86
CA GLY A 177 -3.84 7.47 -7.36
C GLY A 177 -3.48 7.55 -5.86
N SER A 178 -2.95 6.47 -5.28
CA SER A 178 -2.70 6.34 -3.85
C SER A 178 -1.36 5.66 -3.61
N LEU A 179 -0.59 6.22 -2.66
CA LEU A 179 0.70 5.71 -2.23
C LEU A 179 0.59 4.46 -1.34
N GLU A 180 -0.62 4.03 -0.99
CA GLU A 180 -0.83 2.87 -0.15
C GLU A 180 -0.33 1.58 -0.80
N GLY A 181 0.48 0.85 -0.04
CA GLY A 181 1.15 -0.36 -0.51
C GLY A 181 2.47 -0.07 -1.24
N LEU A 182 2.93 1.18 -1.34
CA LEU A 182 4.24 1.54 -1.89
C LEU A 182 5.21 2.01 -0.79
N SER A 183 6.51 1.89 -1.05
CA SER A 183 7.57 2.29 -0.11
C SER A 183 8.74 2.85 -0.89
N VAL A 184 9.28 3.99 -0.43
CA VAL A 184 10.55 4.54 -0.96
C VAL A 184 11.64 3.49 -0.96
N ARG A 185 11.67 2.60 0.04
CA ARG A 185 12.67 1.54 0.12
C ARG A 185 12.48 0.52 -1.00
N LEU A 186 11.26 0.16 -1.36
CA LEU A 186 11.00 -0.73 -2.50
C LEU A 186 11.44 -0.07 -3.81
N CYS A 187 11.15 1.21 -4.01
CA CYS A 187 11.60 1.95 -5.19
C CYS A 187 13.14 2.02 -5.26
N ALA A 188 13.82 2.25 -4.13
CA ALA A 188 15.28 2.25 -4.07
C ALA A 188 15.87 0.87 -4.39
N VAL A 189 15.25 -0.20 -3.88
CA VAL A 189 15.64 -1.58 -4.20
C VAL A 189 15.44 -1.86 -5.70
N ASN A 190 14.37 -1.37 -6.33
CA ASN A 190 14.17 -1.50 -7.78
C ASN A 190 15.24 -0.78 -8.60
N VAL A 191 15.69 0.41 -8.18
CA VAL A 191 16.82 1.10 -8.82
C VAL A 191 18.08 0.24 -8.75
N VAL A 192 18.43 -0.24 -7.56
CA VAL A 192 19.63 -1.07 -7.35
C VAL A 192 19.54 -2.38 -8.13
N GLY A 193 18.38 -3.05 -8.11
CA GLY A 193 18.15 -4.28 -8.86
C GLY A 193 18.27 -4.10 -10.36
N THR A 194 17.74 -3.00 -10.90
CA THR A 194 17.85 -2.66 -12.32
C THR A 194 19.30 -2.41 -12.70
N MET A 195 20.04 -1.62 -11.89
CA MET A 195 21.46 -1.36 -12.12
C MET A 195 22.29 -2.64 -12.12
N ILE A 196 22.09 -3.53 -11.13
CA ILE A 196 22.80 -4.81 -11.05
C ILE A 196 22.47 -5.68 -12.26
N THR A 197 21.19 -5.76 -12.62
CA THR A 197 20.71 -6.58 -13.75
C THR A 197 21.45 -6.21 -15.01
N PHE A 198 21.42 -4.94 -15.39
CA PHE A 198 21.96 -4.46 -16.66
C PHE A 198 23.43 -4.03 -16.59
N SER A 199 24.12 -4.28 -15.47
CA SER A 199 25.54 -3.95 -15.35
C SER A 199 26.41 -4.90 -16.20
N PRO A 200 27.58 -4.45 -16.70
CA PRO A 200 28.51 -5.33 -17.42
C PRO A 200 29.09 -6.45 -16.54
N PHE A 201 28.96 -6.32 -15.22
CA PHE A 201 29.34 -7.31 -14.21
C PHE A 201 28.12 -8.04 -13.62
N GLY A 202 26.94 -7.88 -14.20
CA GLY A 202 25.72 -8.58 -13.82
C GLY A 202 25.79 -10.06 -14.19
N MET A 203 25.10 -10.93 -13.44
CA MET A 203 25.17 -12.38 -13.63
C MET A 203 24.77 -12.79 -15.04
N TRP A 204 23.85 -12.04 -15.68
CA TRP A 204 23.42 -12.25 -17.06
C TRP A 204 24.58 -12.10 -18.04
N VAL A 205 25.30 -10.97 -17.99
CA VAL A 205 26.43 -10.69 -18.88
C VAL A 205 27.57 -11.66 -18.64
N ILE A 206 27.85 -12.02 -17.38
CA ILE A 206 28.92 -12.97 -17.06
C ILE A 206 28.56 -14.39 -17.51
N ALA A 207 27.30 -14.81 -17.36
CA ALA A 207 26.87 -16.16 -17.72
C ALA A 207 26.64 -16.34 -19.23
N LEU A 208 26.09 -15.33 -19.93
CA LEU A 208 25.77 -15.39 -21.37
C LEU A 208 26.16 -14.07 -22.06
N PRO A 209 27.46 -13.74 -22.15
CA PRO A 209 27.91 -12.50 -22.79
C PRO A 209 27.49 -12.42 -24.25
N GLU A 210 27.33 -13.55 -24.96
CA GLU A 210 26.89 -13.59 -26.36
C GLU A 210 25.50 -13.00 -26.58
N ILE A 211 24.68 -12.95 -25.52
CA ILE A 211 23.31 -12.44 -25.55
C ILE A 211 23.25 -11.06 -24.91
N PHE A 212 23.86 -10.91 -23.73
CA PHE A 212 23.66 -9.73 -22.89
C PHE A 212 24.78 -8.69 -23.03
N HIS A 213 25.94 -9.01 -23.60
CA HIS A 213 27.01 -8.04 -23.84
C HIS A 213 26.80 -7.30 -25.17
N CYS A 214 25.65 -6.66 -25.32
CA CYS A 214 25.29 -5.89 -26.51
C CYS A 214 24.80 -4.48 -26.15
N LYS A 215 24.91 -3.55 -27.10
CA LYS A 215 24.53 -2.14 -26.88
C LYS A 215 23.05 -2.01 -26.52
N GLU A 216 22.19 -2.82 -27.11
CA GLU A 216 20.74 -2.83 -26.88
C GLU A 216 20.42 -3.17 -25.43
N TYR A 217 21.12 -4.15 -24.85
CA TYR A 217 20.96 -4.53 -23.46
C TYR A 217 21.29 -3.38 -22.50
N TYR A 218 22.43 -2.72 -22.72
CA TYR A 218 22.85 -1.60 -21.88
C TYR A 218 21.98 -0.36 -22.06
N MET A 219 21.51 -0.07 -23.28
CA MET A 219 20.56 1.02 -23.52
C MET A 219 19.23 0.78 -22.82
N ALA A 220 18.69 -0.44 -22.88
CA ALA A 220 17.48 -0.81 -22.15
C ALA A 220 17.69 -0.66 -20.64
N GLY A 221 18.84 -1.09 -20.12
CA GLY A 221 19.21 -0.94 -18.71
C GLY A 221 19.31 0.50 -18.24
N ALA A 222 19.91 1.38 -19.06
CA ALA A 222 19.99 2.81 -18.77
C ALA A 222 18.59 3.44 -18.73
N ALA A 223 17.76 3.14 -19.73
CA ALA A 223 16.38 3.64 -19.79
C ALA A 223 15.55 3.19 -18.58
N LEU A 224 15.63 1.91 -18.22
CA LEU A 224 14.91 1.36 -17.06
C LEU A 224 15.44 1.90 -15.74
N THR A 225 16.74 2.15 -15.63
CA THR A 225 17.33 2.75 -14.42
C THR A 225 16.87 4.19 -14.27
N CYS A 226 16.83 4.98 -15.35
CA CYS A 226 16.25 6.33 -15.34
C CYS A 226 14.76 6.28 -14.96
N TYR A 227 14.01 5.31 -15.47
CA TYR A 227 12.60 5.12 -15.12
C TYR A 227 12.42 4.79 -13.62
N CYS A 228 13.20 3.86 -13.06
CA CYS A 228 13.15 3.54 -11.64
C CYS A 228 13.62 4.72 -10.77
N ALA A 229 14.61 5.49 -11.20
CA ALA A 229 15.07 6.68 -10.49
C ALA A 229 13.99 7.77 -10.49
N TRP A 230 13.30 7.95 -11.62
CA TRP A 230 12.13 8.83 -11.71
C TRP A 230 10.98 8.33 -10.81
N SER A 231 10.69 7.02 -10.80
CA SER A 231 9.73 6.42 -9.87
C SER A 231 10.09 6.70 -8.42
N LEU A 232 11.35 6.50 -8.03
CA LEU A 232 11.85 6.82 -6.69
C LEU A 232 11.69 8.31 -6.38
N TYR A 233 12.02 9.19 -7.33
CA TYR A 233 11.86 10.63 -7.18
C TYR A 233 10.40 11.02 -6.95
N VAL A 234 9.48 10.53 -7.80
CA VAL A 234 8.04 10.77 -7.67
C VAL A 234 7.61 10.34 -6.28
N VAL A 235 7.86 9.09 -5.90
CA VAL A 235 7.41 8.55 -4.60
C VAL A 235 8.04 9.29 -3.42
N ALA A 236 9.30 9.71 -3.52
CA ALA A 236 9.96 10.45 -2.45
C ALA A 236 9.41 11.88 -2.27
N HIS A 237 8.97 12.53 -3.35
CA HIS A 237 8.57 13.96 -3.34
C HIS A 237 7.06 14.19 -3.38
N THR A 238 6.28 13.24 -3.92
CA THR A 238 4.82 13.26 -3.82
C THR A 238 4.33 12.59 -2.54
N MET A 239 5.20 12.10 -1.66
CA MET A 239 4.80 11.72 -0.31
C MET A 239 4.42 12.98 0.48
N PRO A 240 3.12 13.25 0.75
CA PRO A 240 2.82 14.00 1.95
C PRO A 240 3.43 13.22 3.11
N SER A 241 4.15 13.93 3.97
CA SER A 241 4.46 13.41 5.30
C SER A 241 3.18 12.80 5.89
N PRO A 242 3.24 11.74 6.73
CA PRO A 242 2.09 11.19 7.44
C PRO A 242 1.25 12.22 8.25
N THR A 243 1.67 13.48 8.25
CA THR A 243 0.98 14.65 8.80
C THR A 243 -0.10 15.25 7.90
N GLY A 244 -0.33 14.71 6.68
CA GLY A 244 -1.35 15.23 5.75
C GLY A 244 -2.76 14.65 5.94
N PHE A 245 -2.94 13.73 6.88
CA PHE A 245 -4.25 13.16 7.20
C PHE A 245 -4.86 14.07 8.26
N GLY A 246 -5.93 14.78 7.90
CA GLY A 246 -6.73 15.56 8.86
C GLY A 246 -7.32 14.68 9.97
N ASP A 247 -8.24 15.25 10.73
CA ASP A 247 -8.82 14.67 11.95
C ASP A 247 -9.12 13.15 11.84
N ASP A 248 -8.82 12.40 12.91
CA ASP A 248 -8.96 10.93 13.00
C ASP A 248 -10.40 10.46 12.75
N GLY A 249 -11.39 11.35 12.85
CA GLY A 249 -12.77 11.15 12.41
C GLY A 249 -12.90 10.72 10.95
N ARG A 250 -11.91 11.04 10.09
CA ARG A 250 -11.84 10.57 8.70
C ARG A 250 -11.57 9.08 8.54
N ARG A 251 -11.35 8.35 9.62
CA ARG A 251 -10.92 6.94 9.58
C ARG A 251 -11.91 5.98 10.23
N LEU A 252 -12.77 6.46 11.13
CA LEU A 252 -13.48 5.58 12.07
C LEU A 252 -14.72 4.88 11.50
N GLU A 253 -15.30 5.34 10.39
CA GLU A 253 -16.56 4.78 9.85
C GLU A 253 -16.48 4.26 8.40
N ALA A 254 -15.29 4.10 7.81
CA ALA A 254 -15.15 3.49 6.47
C ALA A 254 -15.51 1.99 6.41
N ALA A 255 -16.24 1.46 7.41
CA ALA A 255 -16.55 0.05 7.57
C ALA A 255 -17.97 -0.37 7.15
N ASP A 256 -18.98 0.52 7.04
CA ASP A 256 -20.34 0.11 6.64
C ASP A 256 -21.11 1.21 5.84
N ASP A 257 -21.25 0.99 4.52
CA ASP A 257 -22.34 1.36 3.59
C ASP A 257 -23.20 2.66 3.76
N LEU A 258 -22.63 3.84 4.00
CA LEU A 258 -23.32 5.10 3.62
C LEU A 258 -22.36 6.24 3.22
N ILE A 259 -21.90 6.22 1.97
CA ILE A 259 -21.19 7.35 1.35
C ILE A 259 -22.20 8.15 0.54
N LEU A 260 -22.60 9.33 1.05
CA LEU A 260 -23.36 10.32 0.28
C LEU A 260 -22.42 10.98 -0.75
N TYR A 261 -22.82 10.98 -2.02
CA TYR A 261 -22.05 11.56 -3.12
C TYR A 261 -22.49 13.00 -3.47
N ASP A 262 -21.48 13.80 -3.87
CA ASP A 262 -21.50 15.07 -4.63
C ASP A 262 -21.55 16.38 -3.78
N ARG A 263 -20.68 17.39 -3.96
CA ARG A 263 -20.03 17.91 -5.19
C ARG A 263 -18.53 18.20 -5.07
N GLU A 264 -17.76 17.56 -5.95
CA GLU A 264 -16.36 17.85 -6.32
C GLU A 264 -15.23 17.33 -5.39
N THR A 265 -15.18 15.99 -5.29
CA THR A 265 -13.98 15.13 -5.09
C THR A 265 -13.17 15.24 -3.79
N ASP A 266 -13.80 14.94 -2.66
CA ASP A 266 -13.20 14.14 -1.57
C ASP A 266 -14.38 13.63 -0.71
N PRO A 267 -14.54 12.32 -0.42
CA PRO A 267 -15.65 11.87 0.42
C PRO A 267 -15.41 12.33 1.87
N LEU A 268 -16.08 13.41 2.26
CA LEU A 268 -16.29 13.74 3.67
C LEU A 268 -17.15 12.62 4.29
N LEU A 269 -16.62 11.97 5.33
CA LEU A 269 -17.37 10.96 6.07
C LEU A 269 -18.59 11.61 6.74
N PHE A 270 -19.70 10.87 6.80
CA PHE A 270 -20.96 11.34 7.39
C PHE A 270 -20.76 11.92 8.80
N TYR A 271 -19.84 11.34 9.58
CA TYR A 271 -19.44 11.84 10.89
C TYR A 271 -18.86 13.27 10.86
N GLU A 272 -17.91 13.56 9.97
CA GLU A 272 -17.33 14.91 9.81
C GLU A 272 -18.37 15.88 9.23
N ALA A 273 -19.20 15.42 8.28
CA ALA A 273 -20.30 16.21 7.74
C ALA A 273 -21.37 16.56 8.78
N CYS A 274 -21.59 15.71 9.78
CA CYS A 274 -22.51 15.98 10.89
C CYS A 274 -21.93 16.97 11.91
N LEU A 275 -20.63 16.90 12.19
CA LEU A 275 -19.98 17.72 13.21
C LEU A 275 -19.53 19.09 12.70
N GLN A 276 -19.09 19.17 11.44
CA GLN A 276 -18.48 20.36 10.85
C GLN A 276 -19.14 20.84 9.53
N PRO A 277 -20.47 20.86 9.38
CA PRO A 277 -21.12 21.16 8.09
C PRO A 277 -20.89 22.60 7.58
N TRP A 278 -20.41 23.51 8.42
CA TRP A 278 -20.22 24.95 8.09
C TRP A 278 -18.78 25.44 8.23
N GLU A 279 -17.85 24.57 8.63
CA GLU A 279 -16.47 24.98 8.90
C GLU A 279 -15.63 25.00 7.62
N ARG A 280 -14.65 25.91 7.56
CA ARG A 280 -13.65 25.92 6.48
C ARG A 280 -12.41 25.19 6.95
N THR A 281 -12.06 24.08 6.32
CA THR A 281 -10.88 23.30 6.68
C THR A 281 -9.62 23.88 6.03
N ALA A 282 -8.56 24.05 6.81
CA ALA A 282 -7.22 24.32 6.31
C ALA A 282 -6.25 23.23 6.80
N ILE A 283 -5.58 22.53 5.89
CA ILE A 283 -4.58 21.51 6.23
C ILE A 283 -3.20 22.18 6.22
N MET A 284 -2.53 22.23 7.37
CA MET A 284 -1.19 22.82 7.50
C MET A 284 -0.16 21.75 7.90
N ASN A 285 1.02 21.79 7.26
CA ASN A 285 2.13 20.90 7.58
C ASN A 285 3.08 21.56 8.60
N ARG A 286 3.67 20.76 9.51
CA ARG A 286 4.53 21.19 10.64
C ARG A 286 5.69 22.13 10.28
N GLU A 287 6.27 21.99 9.08
CA GLU A 287 7.38 22.85 8.66
C GLU A 287 6.91 24.25 8.21
N ARG A 288 5.71 24.34 7.60
CA ARG A 288 5.06 25.62 7.29
C ARG A 288 4.38 26.24 8.50
N GLU A 289 4.03 25.45 9.50
CA GLU A 289 3.35 25.89 10.72
C GLU A 289 4.14 26.95 11.49
N ARG A 290 5.48 26.93 11.52
CA ARG A 290 6.28 28.00 12.15
C ARG A 290 6.26 29.32 11.38
N GLU A 291 6.27 29.23 10.06
CA GLU A 291 6.25 30.39 9.16
C GLU A 291 4.83 31.00 9.12
N TYR A 292 3.81 30.14 9.09
CA TYR A 292 2.41 30.52 9.16
C TYR A 292 1.99 30.97 10.55
N MET A 293 2.49 30.43 11.66
CA MET A 293 2.18 30.94 13.00
C MET A 293 2.70 32.37 13.22
N GLY A 294 3.81 32.74 12.56
CA GLY A 294 4.26 34.14 12.52
C GLY A 294 3.30 35.06 11.75
N ILE A 295 2.70 34.55 10.66
CA ILE A 295 1.75 35.29 9.81
C ILE A 295 0.32 35.25 10.38
N SER A 296 -0.10 34.13 10.98
CA SER A 296 -1.41 33.85 11.58
C SER A 296 -1.53 34.54 12.92
N ALA A 297 -0.50 34.56 13.78
CA ALA A 297 -0.52 35.40 14.98
C ALA A 297 -0.69 36.89 14.64
N GLN A 298 -0.31 37.33 13.43
CA GLN A 298 -0.49 38.69 12.94
C GLN A 298 -1.84 38.92 12.19
N TYR A 299 -2.45 37.85 11.68
CA TYR A 299 -3.73 37.86 10.95
C TYR A 299 -4.92 37.58 11.89
N GLU A 300 -4.80 36.58 12.77
CA GLU A 300 -5.73 36.22 13.85
C GLU A 300 -5.82 37.34 14.89
N SER A 301 -4.71 38.06 15.20
CA SER A 301 -4.75 39.21 16.11
C SER A 301 -5.64 40.35 15.63
N ASN A 302 -6.05 40.36 14.36
CA ASN A 302 -6.92 41.38 13.78
C ASN A 302 -8.31 40.86 13.37
N HIS A 303 -8.54 39.55 13.34
CA HIS A 303 -9.75 38.97 12.71
C HIS A 303 -10.39 37.75 13.40
N CYS A 304 -9.77 37.15 14.41
CA CYS A 304 -10.36 36.02 15.15
C CYS A 304 -10.78 36.47 16.55
N ASN A 305 -12.08 36.43 16.85
CA ASN A 305 -12.61 36.78 18.17
C ASN A 305 -12.59 35.58 19.15
N TRP A 306 -12.39 34.37 18.63
CA TRP A 306 -12.45 33.12 19.39
C TRP A 306 -11.47 32.11 18.80
N VAL A 307 -10.75 31.41 19.68
CA VAL A 307 -9.91 30.27 19.32
C VAL A 307 -10.37 29.09 20.17
N TYR A 308 -10.75 28.00 19.50
CA TYR A 308 -11.16 26.76 20.12
C TYR A 308 -10.10 25.69 19.85
N GLU A 309 -9.61 25.06 20.91
CA GLU A 309 -8.68 23.94 20.81
C GLU A 309 -9.40 22.67 21.29
N CYS A 310 -9.64 21.74 20.37
CA CYS A 310 -10.40 20.52 20.68
C CYS A 310 -9.45 19.36 21.02
N ASN A 311 -9.66 18.74 22.18
CA ASN A 311 -9.25 17.36 22.52
C ASN A 311 -7.75 17.00 22.38
N VAL A 312 -6.84 17.94 22.62
CA VAL A 312 -5.42 17.61 22.77
C VAL A 312 -5.12 17.24 24.23
N SER A 313 -4.40 16.14 24.48
CA SER A 313 -4.10 15.65 25.84
C SER A 313 -3.47 16.74 26.72
N VAL A 314 -3.80 16.74 28.02
CA VAL A 314 -3.28 17.73 28.98
C VAL A 314 -1.75 17.72 28.98
N GLY A 315 -1.15 18.83 28.54
CA GLY A 315 0.31 18.99 28.44
C GLY A 315 0.92 18.65 27.07
N MET A 316 0.14 18.13 26.11
CA MET A 316 0.52 18.14 24.69
C MET A 316 0.27 19.49 24.03
N THR A 317 -0.59 20.32 24.63
CA THR A 317 -0.73 21.73 24.29
C THR A 317 0.35 22.59 24.99
N THR A 318 0.82 23.60 24.25
CA THR A 318 1.44 24.87 24.70
C THR A 318 2.67 24.90 25.65
N ARG A 319 3.10 23.79 26.28
CA ARG A 319 4.40 23.76 27.00
C ARG A 319 5.61 23.50 26.11
N ARG A 320 5.40 22.96 24.91
CA ARG A 320 6.46 22.65 23.94
C ARG A 320 6.46 23.56 22.71
N TRP A 321 5.42 24.40 22.57
CA TRP A 321 5.13 25.25 21.43
C TRP A 321 4.81 26.65 21.95
N ILE A 322 5.36 27.70 21.33
CA ILE A 322 5.48 29.10 21.82
C ILE A 322 4.11 29.81 21.85
N LEU A 323 3.19 29.38 22.72
CA LEU A 323 1.97 30.10 23.08
C LEU A 323 1.73 29.82 24.57
N HIS A 324 2.43 30.56 25.42
CA HIS A 324 2.23 30.46 26.86
C HIS A 324 0.97 31.23 27.27
N TRP A 325 0.14 30.65 28.14
CA TRP A 325 -0.84 31.39 28.95
C TRP A 325 -0.15 32.07 30.15
N GLU A 326 0.97 32.74 29.91
CA GLU A 326 1.24 33.95 30.68
C GLU A 326 0.48 35.06 29.96
N PRO A 327 -0.10 36.01 30.69
CA PRO A 327 -1.23 36.71 30.15
C PRO A 327 -0.75 37.48 28.91
N CYS A 328 -1.48 37.33 27.81
CA CYS A 328 -1.45 38.26 26.68
C CYS A 328 -2.00 39.63 27.15
N SER A 329 -1.45 40.15 28.26
CA SER A 329 -2.14 40.98 29.25
C SER A 329 -2.30 42.43 28.87
N ASP A 330 -1.63 42.90 27.82
CA ASP A 330 -1.60 44.34 27.61
C ASP A 330 -2.52 44.77 26.46
N LYS A 331 -3.10 43.83 25.70
CA LYS A 331 -3.95 44.16 24.54
C LYS A 331 -5.23 43.33 24.36
N PHE A 332 -5.42 42.23 25.08
CA PHE A 332 -6.61 41.38 24.94
C PHE A 332 -7.28 41.17 26.29
N VAL A 333 -8.43 41.82 26.52
CA VAL A 333 -9.17 41.77 27.79
C VAL A 333 -10.42 40.87 27.71
N SER A 334 -10.72 40.23 26.57
CA SER A 334 -12.00 39.54 26.37
C SER A 334 -11.98 38.09 25.88
N ASP A 335 -10.83 37.44 25.72
CA ASP A 335 -10.82 36.14 25.03
C ASP A 335 -11.07 34.97 26.00
N ILE A 336 -12.13 34.21 25.71
CA ILE A 336 -12.46 32.96 26.38
C ILE A 336 -11.99 31.82 25.47
N ALA A 337 -10.98 31.08 25.91
CA ALA A 337 -10.51 29.86 25.25
C ALA A 337 -10.95 28.64 26.09
N PRO A 338 -12.10 28.02 25.79
CA PRO A 338 -12.51 26.83 26.52
C PRO A 338 -11.63 25.65 26.09
N ASN A 339 -11.04 24.96 27.08
CA ASN A 339 -10.31 23.73 26.85
C ASN A 339 -11.15 22.56 27.38
N PHE A 340 -11.47 21.63 26.49
CA PHE A 340 -12.21 20.42 26.82
C PHE A 340 -11.23 19.25 26.91
N THR A 341 -11.10 18.68 28.10
CA THR A 341 -10.37 17.43 28.32
C THR A 341 -11.24 16.51 29.16
N GLY A 342 -11.07 15.19 29.00
CA GLY A 342 -11.94 14.21 29.68
C GLY A 342 -11.97 14.33 31.20
N TYR A 343 -10.90 14.86 31.82
CA TYR A 343 -10.75 14.96 33.27
C TYR A 343 -10.45 16.39 33.77
N GLY A 344 -10.41 17.40 32.90
CA GLY A 344 -9.97 18.74 33.28
C GLY A 344 -8.48 18.82 33.64
N THR A 345 -8.03 20.00 34.10
CA THR A 345 -6.59 20.30 34.29
C THR A 345 -6.07 20.00 35.70
N SER A 346 -6.98 19.85 36.67
CA SER A 346 -6.67 19.64 38.09
C SER A 346 -6.85 18.20 38.57
N ASP A 347 -7.51 17.35 37.79
CA ASP A 347 -7.86 15.98 38.21
C ASP A 347 -6.63 15.05 38.24
N PRO A 348 -6.57 14.05 39.15
CA PRO A 348 -5.51 13.05 39.19
C PRO A 348 -5.32 12.29 37.87
N TYR A 349 -6.38 12.13 37.07
CA TYR A 349 -6.39 11.43 35.79
C TYR A 349 -6.23 12.34 34.59
N LYS A 350 -5.88 13.62 34.77
CA LYS A 350 -5.69 14.60 33.67
C LYS A 350 -4.78 14.14 32.52
N SER A 351 -3.88 13.19 32.75
CA SER A 351 -3.01 12.62 31.73
C SER A 351 -3.61 11.44 30.95
N HIS A 352 -4.82 10.99 31.29
CA HIS A 352 -5.52 9.90 30.62
C HIS A 352 -6.43 10.43 29.49
N GLY A 353 -6.66 9.61 28.47
CA GLY A 353 -7.64 9.90 27.43
C GLY A 353 -9.05 9.59 27.93
N GLY A 354 -9.91 10.60 28.06
CA GLY A 354 -11.31 10.43 28.44
C GLY A 354 -12.22 10.49 27.22
N TYR A 355 -12.32 9.38 26.50
CA TYR A 355 -13.26 9.23 25.37
C TYR A 355 -14.69 8.98 25.90
N ASP A 356 -15.71 9.23 25.08
CA ASP A 356 -17.12 9.16 25.49
C ASP A 356 -17.51 7.90 26.28
N PRO A 357 -17.09 6.67 25.90
CA PRO A 357 -17.44 5.48 26.68
C PRO A 357 -16.78 5.44 28.06
N ILE A 358 -15.57 5.99 28.20
CA ILE A 358 -14.83 6.06 29.45
C ILE A 358 -15.46 7.12 30.36
N ALA A 359 -15.71 8.31 29.81
CA ALA A 359 -16.37 9.39 30.54
C ALA A 359 -17.77 8.99 31.03
N ALA A 360 -18.56 8.29 30.20
CA ALA A 360 -19.86 7.76 30.59
C ALA A 360 -19.76 6.67 31.67
N ALA A 361 -18.74 5.82 31.61
CA ALA A 361 -18.54 4.78 32.62
C ALA A 361 -18.14 5.39 33.98
N GLU A 362 -17.25 6.37 33.99
CA GLU A 362 -16.78 7.04 35.20
C GLU A 362 -17.81 7.98 35.82
N ALA A 363 -18.70 8.55 35.01
CA ALA A 363 -19.88 9.26 35.49
C ALA A 363 -20.99 8.31 35.99
N GLU A 364 -20.71 7.02 36.13
CA GLU A 364 -21.63 5.94 36.53
C GLU A 364 -22.84 5.76 35.60
N LEU A 365 -22.90 6.48 34.47
CA LEU A 365 -24.01 6.43 33.53
C LEU A 365 -24.17 5.04 32.92
N VAL A 366 -23.06 4.37 32.61
CA VAL A 366 -23.05 3.00 32.09
C VAL A 366 -23.54 2.00 33.14
N HIS A 367 -23.27 2.24 34.43
CA HIS A 367 -23.73 1.37 35.52
C HIS A 367 -25.24 1.49 35.77
N MET A 368 -25.81 2.67 35.51
CA MET A 368 -27.25 2.92 35.62
C MET A 368 -28.04 2.55 34.36
N THR A 369 -27.36 2.23 33.26
CA THR A 369 -27.98 1.97 31.95
C THR A 369 -27.89 0.48 31.60
N GLY A 370 -29.06 -0.17 31.46
CA GLY A 370 -29.19 -1.58 31.11
C GLY A 370 -30.14 -2.34 32.04
N GLU A 371 -30.25 -3.65 31.83
CA GLU A 371 -31.04 -4.50 32.71
C GLU A 371 -30.25 -4.86 33.97
N ARG A 372 -30.91 -4.88 35.12
CA ARG A 372 -30.31 -5.08 36.46
C ARG A 372 -29.38 -6.30 36.59
N ASN A 373 -29.63 -7.35 35.81
CA ASN A 373 -28.87 -8.62 35.86
C ASN A 373 -27.98 -8.85 34.63
N ASN A 374 -27.89 -7.87 33.73
CA ASN A 374 -27.02 -7.92 32.57
C ASN A 374 -25.79 -7.03 32.79
N PRO A 375 -24.74 -7.20 31.97
CA PRO A 375 -23.61 -6.28 31.98
C PRO A 375 -24.07 -4.82 31.79
N PRO A 376 -23.38 -3.85 32.43
CA PRO A 376 -23.58 -2.43 32.18
C PRO A 376 -23.57 -2.13 30.67
N SER A 377 -24.52 -1.32 30.21
CA SER A 377 -24.69 -1.00 28.79
C SER A 377 -24.54 0.49 28.56
N GLN A 378 -23.94 0.88 27.44
CA GLN A 378 -23.81 2.30 27.08
C GLN A 378 -25.15 2.82 26.55
N ASP A 379 -25.52 4.04 26.93
CA ASP A 379 -26.69 4.71 26.36
C ASP A 379 -26.47 4.96 24.86
N ARG A 380 -27.32 4.35 24.03
CA ARG A 380 -27.26 4.45 22.57
C ARG A 380 -27.76 5.80 22.03
N THR A 381 -28.41 6.62 22.85
CA THR A 381 -28.82 7.97 22.44
C THR A 381 -27.62 8.88 22.16
N LEU A 382 -26.44 8.53 22.70
CA LEU A 382 -25.16 9.21 22.41
C LEU A 382 -24.59 8.87 21.01
N HIS A 383 -25.09 7.83 20.33
CA HIS A 383 -24.58 7.38 19.02
C HIS A 383 -25.60 7.48 17.87
N GLY A 384 -26.69 8.26 18.01
CA GLY A 384 -27.64 8.46 16.91
C GLY A 384 -28.30 7.15 16.46
N GLY A 385 -29.22 6.62 17.27
CA GLY A 385 -29.85 5.31 17.06
C GLY A 385 -30.50 5.12 15.68
N HIS A 386 -29.97 4.20 14.89
CA HIS A 386 -30.46 3.82 13.56
C HIS A 386 -31.55 2.73 13.55
N ASP A 387 -31.86 2.09 14.69
CA ASP A 387 -32.65 0.84 14.68
C ASP A 387 -34.18 1.03 14.76
N ASN A 388 -34.71 2.26 14.77
CA ASN A 388 -36.15 2.54 14.79
C ASN A 388 -36.60 3.63 13.79
N TRP A 389 -35.82 3.88 12.74
CA TRP A 389 -36.25 4.82 11.69
C TRP A 389 -37.32 4.18 10.81
N SER A 390 -38.57 4.58 11.01
CA SER A 390 -39.63 4.39 10.02
C SER A 390 -39.62 5.59 9.07
N PRO A 391 -39.41 5.42 7.76
CA PRO A 391 -39.35 6.55 6.84
C PRO A 391 -40.68 7.30 6.86
N SER A 392 -40.58 8.63 6.88
CA SER A 392 -41.74 9.50 6.76
C SER A 392 -42.50 9.19 5.45
N PRO A 393 -43.80 9.48 5.37
CA PRO A 393 -44.57 9.27 4.15
C PRO A 393 -43.94 9.95 2.90
N THR A 394 -43.22 11.06 3.11
CA THR A 394 -42.53 11.82 2.07
C THR A 394 -41.31 11.06 1.53
N GLU A 395 -40.51 10.44 2.40
CA GLU A 395 -39.33 9.67 2.02
C GLU A 395 -39.70 8.36 1.32
N ARG A 396 -40.82 7.73 1.71
CA ARG A 396 -41.39 6.59 0.97
C ARG A 396 -41.82 6.97 -0.45
N SER A 397 -42.36 8.18 -0.62
CA SER A 397 -42.78 8.69 -1.92
C SER A 397 -41.58 9.00 -2.83
N LEU A 398 -40.49 9.51 -2.26
CA LEU A 398 -39.25 9.79 -2.98
C LEU A 398 -38.52 8.50 -3.41
N ALA A 399 -38.43 7.51 -2.52
CA ALA A 399 -37.85 6.20 -2.83
C ALA A 399 -38.65 5.44 -3.91
N ALA A 400 -39.98 5.58 -3.92
CA ALA A 400 -40.84 5.01 -4.96
C ALA A 400 -40.71 5.72 -6.33
N LEU A 401 -40.31 7.00 -6.33
CA LEU A 401 -40.03 7.76 -7.55
C LEU A 401 -38.67 7.38 -8.14
N ILE A 402 -37.66 7.21 -7.28
CA ILE A 402 -36.30 6.80 -7.69
C ILE A 402 -36.27 5.37 -8.23
N ALA A 403 -37.14 4.47 -7.75
CA ALA A 403 -37.22 3.09 -8.22
C ALA A 403 -37.96 2.92 -9.57
N ARG A 404 -38.41 4.01 -10.21
CA ARG A 404 -39.15 3.99 -11.48
C ARG A 404 -38.35 4.51 -12.69
N ASP A 405 -37.13 4.99 -12.47
CA ASP A 405 -36.12 5.26 -13.49
C ASP A 405 -34.98 4.23 -13.37
#